data_AF-A0A3S0FUI8-F1
#
_entry.id   AF-A0A3S0FUI8-F1
#
_cell.length_a   1.000
_cell.length_b   1.000
_cell.length_c   1.000
_cell.angle_alpha   90.00
_cell.angle_beta   90.00
_cell.angle_gamma   90.00
#
_symmetry.space_group_name_H-M   'P 1'
#
loop_
_entity.id
_entity.type
_entity.pdbx_description
1 polymer ?
#
loop_
_entity_poly.entity_id
_entity_poly.type
_entity_poly.pdbx_seq_one_letter_code
_entity_poly.pdbx_strand_id
1 'polypeptide(L)'
;MLRSFVATFGLAVGAACLTAAHAQSPAPSPEQVKAPSFKVVKIQPNDGLNVRSGPSTRYGVIGVFHHDTRGIAFTGACQGMWCPVQHETLKGWAFRGYLDKDETVAVAAKPVTTAAIPPEAAVAKPAEPDVKKAEPAAPKSLPEAAFRYFVSQGWSEHQAAGIVGNLQAECGPALNCSIHSGGIAQWRAERVTRFRNVFGYPFAKASFKDQLAYIQWELTHPNSPWKDSGRILKRAGDAASAAALFDIHYERSSGEARGARIANARTILRRFGGKAAS
;
A
#
# COMPACT_ATOMS: atom_id res chain seq x y z
N MET A 1 -45.82 -67.34 -52.12
CA MET A 1 -45.26 -66.03 -52.49
C MET A 1 -45.02 -65.24 -51.21
N LEU A 2 -43.76 -64.85 -50.96
CA LEU A 2 -43.28 -63.67 -50.24
C LEU A 2 -44.03 -63.17 -48.98
N ARG A 3 -43.41 -63.24 -47.79
CA ARG A 3 -42.62 -62.15 -47.18
C ARG A 3 -42.29 -62.43 -45.71
N SER A 4 -41.01 -62.25 -45.38
CA SER A 4 -40.41 -62.19 -44.05
C SER A 4 -41.05 -61.13 -43.16
N PHE A 5 -41.10 -61.38 -41.85
CA PHE A 5 -40.60 -60.44 -40.84
C PHE A 5 -40.23 -61.20 -39.56
N VAL A 6 -39.02 -60.90 -39.09
CA VAL A 6 -38.38 -61.43 -37.89
C VAL A 6 -38.80 -60.59 -36.69
N ALA A 7 -39.07 -61.23 -35.55
CA ALA A 7 -38.45 -60.95 -34.24
C ALA A 7 -39.33 -61.52 -33.11
N THR A 8 -38.81 -62.58 -32.52
CA THR A 8 -39.41 -63.40 -31.47
C THR A 8 -39.53 -62.63 -30.15
N PHE A 9 -40.73 -62.62 -29.58
CA PHE A 9 -41.01 -62.26 -28.20
C PHE A 9 -40.52 -63.39 -27.27
N GLY A 10 -39.60 -63.09 -26.35
CA GLY A 10 -39.21 -63.97 -25.25
C GLY A 10 -39.75 -63.45 -23.93
N LEU A 11 -40.82 -64.08 -23.43
CA LEU A 11 -41.30 -63.95 -22.06
C LEU A 11 -40.36 -64.73 -21.14
N ALA A 12 -39.88 -64.12 -20.06
CA ALA A 12 -39.29 -64.84 -18.93
C ALA A 12 -39.95 -64.39 -17.63
N VAL A 13 -40.63 -65.35 -17.00
CA VAL A 13 -41.18 -65.33 -15.64
C VAL A 13 -40.03 -65.49 -14.65
N GLY A 14 -40.05 -64.75 -13.52
CA GLY A 14 -39.02 -64.90 -12.49
C GLY A 14 -39.38 -64.22 -11.16
N ALA A 15 -40.09 -64.98 -10.33
CA ALA A 15 -40.22 -64.96 -8.87
C ALA A 15 -39.64 -63.78 -8.05
N ALA A 16 -40.52 -63.21 -7.22
CA ALA A 16 -40.16 -62.39 -6.07
C ALA A 16 -39.42 -63.22 -5.01
N CYS A 17 -38.29 -62.69 -4.54
CA CYS A 17 -37.65 -63.11 -3.29
C CYS A 17 -37.32 -61.83 -2.49
N LEU A 18 -37.97 -61.68 -1.34
CA LEU A 18 -37.68 -60.60 -0.39
C LEU A 18 -36.27 -60.78 0.17
N THR A 19 -35.38 -59.83 -0.09
CA THR A 19 -34.17 -59.63 0.71
C THR A 19 -34.09 -58.17 1.13
N ALA A 20 -33.93 -57.98 2.44
CA ALA A 20 -33.84 -56.70 3.09
C ALA A 20 -32.78 -55.81 2.42
N ALA A 21 -33.15 -54.57 2.12
CA ALA A 21 -32.22 -53.53 1.70
C ALA A 21 -31.18 -53.30 2.81
N HIS A 22 -30.04 -53.97 2.74
CA HIS A 22 -28.83 -53.49 3.36
C HIS A 22 -28.37 -52.30 2.55
N ALA A 23 -28.75 -51.10 3.00
CA ALA A 23 -28.08 -49.88 2.63
C ALA A 23 -26.63 -49.99 3.13
N GLN A 24 -25.75 -50.52 2.29
CA GLN A 24 -24.32 -50.36 2.46
C GLN A 24 -24.02 -48.88 2.31
N SER A 25 -23.75 -48.23 3.44
CA SER A 25 -23.14 -46.91 3.48
C SER A 25 -21.97 -46.85 2.51
N PRO A 26 -21.87 -45.83 1.65
CA PRO A 26 -20.68 -45.67 0.83
C PRO A 26 -19.47 -45.45 1.75
N ALA A 27 -18.41 -46.22 1.50
CA ALA A 27 -17.13 -46.06 2.16
C ALA A 27 -16.63 -44.61 2.02
N PRO A 28 -15.97 -44.03 3.04
CA PRO A 28 -15.39 -42.70 2.93
C PRO A 28 -14.31 -42.70 1.83
N SER A 29 -14.53 -41.85 0.83
CA SER A 29 -13.58 -41.50 -0.23
C SER A 29 -12.24 -41.07 0.38
N PRO A 30 -11.07 -41.42 -0.20
CA PRO A 30 -9.78 -41.09 0.37
C PRO A 30 -9.69 -39.58 0.63
N GLU A 31 -9.34 -39.24 1.86
CA GLU A 31 -9.25 -37.91 2.43
C GLU A 31 -8.77 -36.89 1.41
N GLN A 32 -9.67 -35.99 1.00
CA GLN A 32 -9.27 -34.77 0.32
C GLN A 32 -8.41 -33.95 1.27
N VAL A 33 -7.09 -34.04 1.10
CA VAL A 33 -6.14 -33.14 1.74
C VAL A 33 -6.50 -31.72 1.29
N LYS A 34 -7.24 -31.00 2.13
CA LYS A 34 -7.60 -29.61 1.87
C LYS A 34 -6.30 -28.83 1.71
N ALA A 35 -6.08 -28.27 0.52
CA ALA A 35 -4.93 -27.40 0.28
C ALA A 35 -4.92 -26.27 1.32
N PRO A 36 -3.75 -25.87 1.83
CA PRO A 36 -3.68 -24.81 2.84
C PRO A 36 -4.27 -23.51 2.25
N SER A 37 -5.34 -23.04 2.88
CA SER A 37 -5.92 -21.73 2.59
C SER A 37 -5.20 -20.64 3.38
N PHE A 38 -5.25 -19.42 2.87
CA PHE A 38 -4.68 -18.24 3.49
C PHE A 38 -5.77 -17.18 3.68
N LYS A 39 -5.54 -16.27 4.63
CA LYS A 39 -6.36 -15.08 4.86
C LYS A 39 -5.54 -13.81 4.78
N VAL A 40 -6.20 -12.70 4.42
CA VAL A 40 -5.60 -11.36 4.49
C VAL A 40 -5.45 -10.95 5.95
N VAL A 41 -4.27 -10.46 6.31
CA VAL A 41 -3.93 -9.95 7.64
C VAL A 41 -3.22 -8.61 7.54
N LYS A 42 -3.19 -7.86 8.65
CA LYS A 42 -2.43 -6.59 8.78
C LYS A 42 -2.89 -5.48 7.83
N ILE A 43 -4.16 -5.52 7.43
CA ILE A 43 -4.88 -4.52 6.64
C ILE A 43 -6.08 -4.07 7.47
N GLN A 44 -6.49 -2.80 7.39
CA GLN A 44 -7.65 -2.29 8.14
C GLN A 44 -8.98 -2.69 7.46
N PRO A 45 -10.12 -2.74 8.17
CA PRO A 45 -11.43 -3.13 7.61
C PRO A 45 -11.88 -2.38 6.35
N ASN A 46 -11.41 -1.15 6.14
CA ASN A 46 -11.73 -0.30 5.00
C ASN A 46 -10.60 -0.23 3.93
N ASP A 47 -9.62 -1.13 4.00
CA ASP A 47 -8.49 -1.22 3.10
C ASP A 47 -8.41 -2.62 2.46
N GLY A 48 -7.49 -2.83 1.52
CA GLY A 48 -7.37 -4.10 0.81
C GLY A 48 -5.98 -4.41 0.25
N LEU A 49 -5.67 -5.69 0.20
CA LEU A 49 -4.47 -6.24 -0.40
C LEU A 49 -4.62 -6.23 -1.91
N ASN A 50 -3.82 -5.39 -2.58
CA ASN A 50 -3.76 -5.37 -4.04
C ASN A 50 -3.31 -6.73 -4.60
N VAL A 51 -4.11 -7.27 -5.53
CA VAL A 51 -3.80 -8.43 -6.37
C VAL A 51 -3.33 -7.90 -7.73
N ARG A 52 -2.13 -8.30 -8.15
CA ARG A 52 -1.45 -7.76 -9.33
C ARG A 52 -1.29 -8.79 -10.44
N SER A 53 -1.07 -8.34 -11.66
CA SER A 53 -0.84 -9.23 -12.82
C SER A 53 0.53 -9.93 -12.82
N GLY A 54 1.43 -9.59 -11.90
CA GLY A 54 2.75 -10.20 -11.80
C GLY A 54 3.46 -9.94 -10.46
N PRO A 55 4.62 -10.61 -10.23
CA PRO A 55 5.30 -10.71 -8.94
C PRO A 55 6.11 -9.46 -8.55
N SER A 56 5.52 -8.28 -8.67
CA SER A 56 6.09 -7.04 -8.15
C SER A 56 5.05 -5.92 -8.09
N THR A 57 5.37 -4.83 -7.42
CA THR A 57 4.55 -3.61 -7.48
C THR A 57 4.53 -2.94 -8.86
N ARG A 58 5.39 -3.38 -9.82
CA ARG A 58 5.44 -2.82 -11.19
C ARG A 58 4.31 -3.34 -12.08
N TYR A 59 3.72 -4.48 -11.73
CA TYR A 59 2.59 -5.04 -12.45
C TYR A 59 1.29 -4.37 -12.01
N GLY A 60 0.36 -4.19 -12.95
CA GLY A 60 -0.92 -3.53 -12.71
C GLY A 60 -1.75 -4.26 -11.65
N VAL A 61 -2.52 -3.50 -10.87
CA VAL A 61 -3.52 -4.05 -9.95
C VAL A 61 -4.71 -4.54 -10.76
N ILE A 62 -5.06 -5.81 -10.62
CA ILE A 62 -6.16 -6.47 -11.32
C ILE A 62 -7.30 -6.85 -10.38
N GLY A 63 -7.13 -6.62 -9.07
CA GLY A 63 -8.17 -6.78 -8.06
C GLY A 63 -7.64 -6.47 -6.67
N VAL A 64 -8.51 -6.60 -5.67
CA VAL A 64 -8.21 -6.29 -4.28
C VAL A 64 -8.85 -7.37 -3.40
N PHE A 65 -8.08 -7.92 -2.45
CA PHE A 65 -8.63 -8.72 -1.37
C PHE A 65 -8.85 -7.84 -0.15
N HIS A 66 -10.10 -7.67 0.27
CA HIS A 66 -10.44 -6.86 1.44
C HIS A 66 -9.92 -7.48 2.73
N HIS A 67 -9.94 -6.69 3.81
CA HIS A 67 -9.72 -7.19 5.17
C HIS A 67 -10.49 -8.48 5.43
N ASP A 68 -9.84 -9.41 6.13
CA ASP A 68 -10.38 -10.74 6.46
C ASP A 68 -10.87 -11.57 5.26
N THR A 69 -10.46 -11.27 4.02
CA THR A 69 -10.67 -12.20 2.91
C THR A 69 -9.96 -13.52 3.24
N ARG A 70 -10.70 -14.62 3.27
CA ARG A 70 -10.25 -15.98 3.63
C ARG A 70 -10.23 -16.90 2.41
N GLY A 71 -9.76 -18.13 2.54
CA GLY A 71 -9.84 -19.10 1.43
C GLY A 71 -8.93 -18.79 0.23
N ILE A 72 -7.90 -17.96 0.40
CA ILE A 72 -6.94 -17.65 -0.66
C ILE A 72 -6.01 -18.84 -0.84
N ALA A 73 -5.92 -19.39 -2.04
CA ALA A 73 -5.00 -20.49 -2.36
C ALA A 73 -3.75 -19.96 -3.07
N PHE A 74 -2.59 -20.58 -2.81
CA PHE A 74 -1.40 -20.34 -3.62
C PHE A 74 -1.42 -21.28 -4.83
N THR A 75 -1.28 -20.73 -6.03
CA THR A 75 -1.34 -21.52 -7.27
C THR A 75 0.05 -21.94 -7.79
N GLY A 76 1.10 -21.69 -7.02
CA GLY A 76 2.49 -21.97 -7.40
C GLY A 76 3.50 -21.43 -6.39
N ALA A 77 4.79 -21.57 -6.72
CA ALA A 77 5.87 -21.07 -5.89
C ALA A 77 5.91 -19.53 -5.88
N CYS A 78 6.17 -18.96 -4.71
CA CYS A 78 6.38 -17.52 -4.59
C CYS A 78 7.71 -17.11 -5.24
N GLN A 79 7.72 -15.91 -5.84
CA GLN A 79 8.93 -15.25 -6.34
C GLN A 79 9.31 -14.16 -5.35
N GLY A 80 10.30 -14.45 -4.49
CA GLY A 80 10.61 -13.62 -3.34
C GLY A 80 9.39 -13.48 -2.43
N MET A 81 8.97 -12.23 -2.17
CA MET A 81 7.80 -11.91 -1.33
C MET A 81 6.47 -11.88 -2.09
N TRP A 82 6.44 -12.21 -3.38
CA TRP A 82 5.22 -12.22 -4.18
C TRP A 82 4.76 -13.65 -4.42
N CYS A 83 3.56 -13.97 -3.98
CA CYS A 83 2.99 -15.29 -4.16
C CYS A 83 1.88 -15.24 -5.21
N PRO A 84 1.83 -16.23 -6.13
CA PRO A 84 0.71 -16.36 -7.04
C PRO A 84 -0.50 -16.85 -6.23
N VAL A 85 -1.58 -16.09 -6.25
CA VAL A 85 -2.77 -16.28 -5.43
C VAL A 85 -4.01 -16.48 -6.28
N GLN A 86 -4.95 -17.26 -5.77
CA GLN A 86 -6.29 -17.39 -6.31
C GLN A 86 -7.32 -17.29 -5.18
N HIS A 87 -8.38 -16.51 -5.42
CA HIS A 87 -9.59 -16.50 -4.60
C HIS A 87 -10.79 -16.39 -5.55
N GLU A 88 -11.73 -17.32 -5.44
CA GLU A 88 -12.85 -17.47 -6.38
C GLU A 88 -12.33 -17.50 -7.85
N THR A 89 -12.73 -16.52 -8.65
CA THR A 89 -12.35 -16.37 -10.07
C THR A 89 -11.09 -15.50 -10.26
N LEU A 90 -10.67 -14.74 -9.25
CA LEU A 90 -9.53 -13.82 -9.36
C LEU A 90 -8.21 -14.56 -9.14
N LYS A 91 -7.36 -14.58 -10.17
CA LYS A 91 -5.99 -15.10 -10.13
C LYS A 91 -4.98 -13.96 -10.36
N GLY A 92 -3.93 -13.91 -9.56
CA GLY A 92 -2.89 -12.89 -9.70
C GLY A 92 -1.76 -13.09 -8.70
N TRP A 93 -1.14 -11.98 -8.29
CA TRP A 93 0.01 -11.97 -7.39
C TRP A 93 -0.23 -11.01 -6.23
N ALA A 94 0.00 -11.48 -5.02
CA ALA A 94 -0.13 -10.67 -3.81
C ALA A 94 1.12 -10.77 -2.95
N PHE A 95 1.37 -9.74 -2.15
CA PHE A 95 2.54 -9.67 -1.29
C PHE A 95 2.35 -10.55 -0.05
N ARG A 96 3.25 -11.53 0.14
CA ARG A 96 3.20 -12.58 1.18
C ARG A 96 3.09 -12.05 2.61
N GLY A 97 3.60 -10.85 2.87
CA GLY A 97 3.61 -10.24 4.20
C GLY A 97 2.21 -9.93 4.76
N TYR A 98 1.18 -9.89 3.90
CA TYR A 98 -0.22 -9.64 4.25
C TYR A 98 -1.10 -10.88 4.17
N LEU A 99 -0.49 -12.07 4.01
CA LEU A 99 -1.20 -13.34 3.94
C LEU A 99 -0.75 -14.19 5.13
N ASP A 100 -1.69 -14.82 5.82
CA ASP A 100 -1.39 -15.78 6.88
C ASP A 100 -2.18 -17.07 6.68
N LYS A 101 -1.71 -18.17 7.26
CA LYS A 101 -2.42 -19.45 7.14
C LYS A 101 -3.82 -19.29 7.73
N ASP A 102 -4.80 -19.77 6.98
CA ASP A 102 -6.19 -19.83 7.39
C ASP A 102 -6.39 -21.12 8.20
N GLU A 103 -5.79 -21.16 9.39
CA GLU A 103 -5.99 -22.24 10.35
C GLU A 103 -7.34 -22.00 11.03
N THR A 104 -8.36 -22.75 10.61
CA THR A 104 -9.65 -22.77 11.27
C THR A 104 -9.52 -23.47 12.62
N VAL A 105 -9.12 -22.74 13.65
CA VAL A 105 -9.37 -23.16 15.03
C VAL A 105 -10.75 -22.64 15.43
N ALA A 106 -11.73 -23.55 15.40
CA ALA A 106 -12.99 -23.33 16.08
C ALA A 106 -12.76 -23.38 17.59
N VAL A 107 -12.80 -22.23 18.28
CA VAL A 107 -13.07 -22.20 19.73
C VAL A 107 -13.99 -21.03 20.07
N ALA A 108 -14.96 -21.36 20.92
CA ALA A 108 -16.14 -20.64 21.38
C ALA A 108 -15.92 -19.24 21.98
N ALA A 109 -16.97 -18.42 21.84
CA ALA A 109 -17.18 -17.15 22.51
C ALA A 109 -17.43 -17.29 24.02
N LYS A 110 -16.90 -16.34 24.82
CA LYS A 110 -17.57 -15.66 25.96
C LYS A 110 -16.69 -14.54 26.58
N PRO A 111 -17.26 -13.60 27.35
CA PRO A 111 -17.47 -12.20 26.97
C PRO A 111 -16.44 -11.24 27.57
N VAL A 112 -16.25 -10.07 26.97
CA VAL A 112 -15.63 -8.92 27.66
C VAL A 112 -16.59 -7.75 27.68
N THR A 113 -16.93 -7.43 28.92
CA THR A 113 -17.78 -6.40 29.49
C THR A 113 -17.55 -5.00 28.93
N THR A 114 -18.67 -4.29 28.79
CA THR A 114 -18.80 -2.85 28.59
C THR A 114 -17.92 -2.03 29.54
N ALA A 115 -17.13 -1.10 28.99
CA ALA A 115 -16.76 0.13 29.68
C ALA A 115 -16.79 1.28 28.66
N ALA A 116 -17.43 2.36 29.05
CA ALA A 116 -17.83 3.48 28.20
C ALA A 116 -16.89 4.69 28.39
N ILE A 117 -16.54 5.34 27.26
CA ILE A 117 -16.44 6.81 27.01
C ILE A 117 -15.20 7.55 27.59
N PRO A 118 -14.51 8.49 26.87
CA PRO A 118 -15.00 9.81 26.39
C PRO A 118 -14.78 10.20 24.90
N PRO A 119 -15.43 11.29 24.45
CA PRO A 119 -15.67 11.60 23.03
C PRO A 119 -14.50 12.30 22.33
N GLU A 120 -14.57 12.22 21.01
CA GLU A 120 -14.03 13.10 19.98
C GLU A 120 -13.47 14.44 20.48
N ALA A 121 -12.15 14.60 20.42
CA ALA A 121 -11.50 15.90 20.45
C ALA A 121 -11.11 16.27 19.01
N ALA A 122 -11.90 17.18 18.43
CA ALA A 122 -11.47 17.99 17.31
C ALA A 122 -10.14 18.67 17.66
N VAL A 123 -9.08 18.39 16.92
CA VAL A 123 -7.87 19.22 16.99
C VAL A 123 -8.05 20.36 16.00
N ALA A 124 -8.43 21.50 16.55
CA ALA A 124 -8.41 22.80 15.92
C ALA A 124 -7.02 23.13 15.34
N LYS A 125 -7.02 23.97 14.29
CA LYS A 125 -5.84 24.71 13.85
C LYS A 125 -5.10 25.30 15.06
N PRO A 126 -3.77 25.14 15.17
CA PRO A 126 -3.01 25.96 16.11
C PRO A 126 -3.03 27.41 15.61
N ALA A 127 -3.61 28.29 16.42
CA ALA A 127 -3.25 29.70 16.43
C ALA A 127 -1.83 29.84 17.02
N GLU A 128 -1.04 30.74 16.45
CA GLU A 128 0.32 31.07 16.87
C GLU A 128 0.35 31.62 18.30
N PRO A 129 1.35 31.27 19.13
CA PRO A 129 1.71 32.10 20.26
C PRO A 129 2.72 33.16 19.80
N ASP A 130 2.35 34.41 20.02
CA ASP A 130 3.15 35.61 19.89
C ASP A 130 4.40 35.53 20.80
N VAL A 131 5.59 35.41 20.20
CA VAL A 131 6.86 35.79 20.85
C VAL A 131 7.71 36.52 19.81
N LYS A 132 7.84 37.83 20.00
CA LYS A 132 8.72 38.72 19.23
C LYS A 132 10.18 38.26 19.32
N LYS A 133 10.63 37.58 18.28
CA LYS A 133 12.04 37.49 17.86
C LYS A 133 12.04 37.70 16.36
N ALA A 134 12.92 38.58 15.85
CA ALA A 134 12.93 39.07 14.48
C ALA A 134 12.54 37.97 13.47
N GLU A 135 11.42 38.22 12.79
CA GLU A 135 10.81 37.29 11.85
C GLU A 135 11.82 36.96 10.76
N PRO A 136 11.99 35.66 10.45
CA PRO A 136 12.80 35.32 9.31
C PRO A 136 12.25 35.96 8.04
N ALA A 137 13.04 36.80 7.35
CA ALA A 137 12.81 37.24 5.98
C ALA A 137 12.18 36.11 5.15
N ALA A 138 11.04 36.41 4.53
CA ALA A 138 10.30 35.48 3.70
C ALA A 138 11.22 34.79 2.68
N PRO A 139 11.05 33.47 2.44
CA PRO A 139 11.92 32.73 1.53
C PRO A 139 11.90 33.35 0.14
N LYS A 140 13.07 33.53 -0.46
CA LYS A 140 13.24 34.24 -1.73
C LYS A 140 12.99 33.33 -2.94
N SER A 141 12.79 32.03 -2.72
CA SER A 141 12.55 31.03 -3.77
C SER A 141 11.80 29.79 -3.25
N LEU A 142 11.14 29.04 -4.14
CA LEU A 142 10.44 27.78 -3.77
C LEU A 142 11.38 26.71 -3.18
N PRO A 143 12.62 26.48 -3.68
CA PRO A 143 13.54 25.55 -3.04
C PRO A 143 13.97 25.98 -1.63
N GLU A 144 14.14 27.29 -1.40
CA GLU A 144 14.41 27.82 -0.05
C GLU A 144 13.19 27.60 0.85
N ALA A 145 11.99 27.91 0.38
CA ALA A 145 10.75 27.67 1.11
C ALA A 145 10.56 26.19 1.48
N ALA A 146 10.82 25.27 0.56
CA ALA A 146 10.74 23.83 0.82
C ALA A 146 11.79 23.36 1.83
N PHE A 147 13.03 23.83 1.70
CA PHE A 147 14.10 23.52 2.63
C PHE A 147 13.75 23.98 4.05
N ARG A 148 13.33 25.25 4.20
CA ARG A 148 12.91 25.82 5.49
C ARG A 148 11.68 25.13 6.05
N TYR A 149 10.73 24.75 5.20
CA TYR A 149 9.58 23.97 5.60
C TYR A 149 10.03 22.66 6.26
N PHE A 150 10.82 21.81 5.59
CA PHE A 150 11.22 20.53 6.18
C PHE A 150 12.09 20.70 7.44
N VAL A 151 12.97 21.71 7.49
CA VAL A 151 13.69 22.04 8.73
C VAL A 151 12.71 22.38 9.86
N SER A 152 11.68 23.21 9.59
CA SER A 152 10.64 23.54 10.59
C SER A 152 9.79 22.34 11.02
N GLN A 153 9.71 21.29 10.18
CA GLN A 153 9.02 20.04 10.50
C GLN A 153 9.91 19.04 11.28
N GLY A 154 11.12 19.43 11.66
CA GLY A 154 12.03 18.62 12.48
C GLY A 154 13.00 17.72 11.70
N TRP A 155 13.15 17.92 10.40
CA TRP A 155 14.23 17.31 9.63
C TRP A 155 15.54 18.06 9.86
N SER A 156 16.67 17.34 9.90
CA SER A 156 17.97 18.01 9.87
C SER A 156 18.17 18.74 8.55
N GLU A 157 19.08 19.73 8.51
CA GLU A 157 19.36 20.46 7.27
C GLU A 157 19.79 19.54 6.12
N HIS A 158 20.61 18.53 6.40
CA HIS A 158 21.04 17.59 5.37
C HIS A 158 19.90 16.66 4.90
N GLN A 159 18.98 16.29 5.78
CA GLN A 159 17.79 15.52 5.42
C GLN A 159 16.83 16.36 4.57
N ALA A 160 16.54 17.59 4.99
CA ALA A 160 15.74 18.55 4.23
C ALA A 160 16.35 18.79 2.85
N ALA A 161 17.67 18.96 2.77
CA ALA A 161 18.38 19.10 1.51
C ALA A 161 18.25 17.85 0.63
N GLY A 162 18.31 16.65 1.20
CA GLY A 162 18.08 15.38 0.50
C GLY A 162 16.68 15.27 -0.10
N ILE A 163 15.65 15.69 0.64
CA ILE A 163 14.26 15.75 0.15
C ILE A 163 14.16 16.73 -1.02
N VAL A 164 14.58 17.98 -0.82
CA VAL A 164 14.45 19.04 -1.84
C VAL A 164 15.28 18.72 -3.09
N GLY A 165 16.47 18.14 -2.95
CA GLY A 165 17.31 17.76 -4.08
C GLY A 165 16.69 16.68 -4.97
N ASN A 166 15.89 15.78 -4.38
CA ASN A 166 15.08 14.82 -5.12
C ASN A 166 13.92 15.48 -5.84
N LEU A 167 13.16 16.35 -5.16
CA LEU A 167 12.07 17.08 -5.78
C LEU A 167 12.57 17.93 -6.97
N GLN A 168 13.78 18.50 -6.88
CA GLN A 168 14.39 19.22 -8.01
C GLN A 168 14.69 18.33 -9.22
N ALA A 169 14.97 17.03 -9.01
CA ALA A 169 15.14 16.09 -10.11
C ALA A 169 13.80 15.73 -10.78
N GLU A 170 12.69 15.73 -10.03
CA GLU A 170 11.34 15.48 -10.55
C GLU A 170 10.73 16.72 -11.22
N CYS A 171 10.95 17.88 -10.64
CA CYS A 171 10.18 19.10 -10.86
C CYS A 171 11.01 20.24 -11.46
N GLY A 172 12.31 20.00 -11.68
CA GLY A 172 13.27 21.01 -12.09
C GLY A 172 13.81 21.86 -10.92
N PRO A 173 14.91 22.61 -11.14
CA PRO A 173 15.63 23.30 -10.08
C PRO A 173 14.81 24.38 -9.36
N ALA A 174 13.79 24.95 -10.03
CA ALA A 174 12.93 25.98 -9.45
C ALA A 174 11.69 25.41 -8.72
N LEU A 175 11.43 24.10 -8.79
CA LEU A 175 10.23 23.44 -8.25
C LEU A 175 8.90 24.02 -8.80
N ASN A 176 8.87 24.42 -10.07
CA ASN A 176 7.72 25.07 -10.72
C ASN A 176 6.88 24.12 -11.60
N CYS A 177 6.98 22.80 -11.37
CA CYS A 177 6.22 21.80 -12.13
C CYS A 177 4.71 21.92 -11.91
N SER A 178 3.96 21.50 -12.93
CA SER A 178 2.50 21.57 -12.92
C SER A 178 1.88 20.58 -11.94
N ILE A 179 0.89 21.05 -11.18
CA ILE A 179 0.02 20.20 -10.34
C ILE A 179 -0.67 19.11 -11.18
N HIS A 180 -0.99 19.39 -12.45
CA HIS A 180 -1.67 18.44 -13.36
C HIS A 180 -0.76 17.28 -13.80
N SER A 181 0.55 17.43 -13.67
CA SER A 181 1.53 16.37 -13.93
C SER A 181 1.86 15.56 -12.67
N GLY A 182 1.16 15.80 -11.56
CA GLY A 182 1.43 15.16 -10.27
C GLY A 182 2.20 16.04 -9.28
N GLY A 183 2.41 17.32 -9.58
CA GLY A 183 3.05 18.26 -8.66
C GLY A 183 4.53 17.94 -8.34
N ILE A 184 5.02 18.44 -7.21
CA ILE A 184 6.46 18.49 -6.87
C ILE A 184 7.11 17.13 -6.67
N ALA A 185 6.33 16.11 -6.33
CA ALA A 185 6.78 14.71 -6.17
C ALA A 185 6.15 13.77 -7.21
N GLN A 186 5.60 14.33 -8.31
CA GLN A 186 5.03 13.56 -9.43
C GLN A 186 4.03 12.47 -9.00
N TRP A 187 3.17 12.78 -8.01
CA TRP A 187 2.16 11.85 -7.49
C TRP A 187 1.19 11.40 -8.58
N ARG A 188 0.88 10.10 -8.58
CA ARG A 188 -0.10 9.48 -9.49
C ARG A 188 -1.01 8.53 -8.71
N ALA A 189 -2.12 8.16 -9.33
CA ALA A 189 -3.03 7.10 -8.88
C ALA A 189 -3.40 7.20 -7.38
N GLU A 190 -3.12 6.16 -6.58
CA GLU A 190 -3.57 6.06 -5.20
C GLU A 190 -3.00 7.16 -4.29
N ARG A 191 -1.83 7.71 -4.62
CA ARG A 191 -1.26 8.83 -3.85
C ARG A 191 -2.04 10.13 -4.09
N VAL A 192 -2.64 10.33 -5.27
CA VAL A 192 -3.53 11.48 -5.54
C VAL A 192 -4.86 11.30 -4.80
N THR A 193 -5.42 10.08 -4.81
CA THR A 193 -6.64 9.78 -4.06
C THR A 193 -6.43 9.94 -2.55
N ARG A 194 -5.28 9.49 -2.03
CA ARG A 194 -4.96 9.61 -0.60
C ARG A 194 -4.79 11.06 -0.18
N PHE A 195 -4.23 11.93 -1.02
CA PHE A 195 -4.18 13.37 -0.73
C PHE A 195 -5.59 13.90 -0.39
N ARG A 196 -6.58 13.60 -1.23
CA ARG A 196 -7.96 14.03 -1.00
C ARG A 196 -8.51 13.52 0.33
N ASN A 197 -8.23 12.28 0.69
CA ASN A 197 -8.72 11.69 1.94
C ASN A 197 -8.05 12.30 3.17
N VAL A 198 -6.77 12.69 3.07
CA VAL A 198 -6.00 13.28 4.17
C VAL A 198 -6.30 14.77 4.34
N PHE A 199 -6.43 15.51 3.24
CA PHE A 199 -6.56 16.97 3.24
C PHE A 199 -8.01 17.46 3.07
N GLY A 200 -8.93 16.59 2.67
CA GLY A 200 -10.36 16.92 2.52
C GLY A 200 -10.72 17.64 1.22
N TYR A 201 -9.79 17.83 0.28
CA TYR A 201 -10.06 18.47 -1.02
C TYR A 201 -9.22 17.90 -2.17
N PRO A 202 -9.62 18.11 -3.44
CA PRO A 202 -8.92 17.54 -4.59
C PRO A 202 -7.47 18.04 -4.72
N PHE A 203 -6.55 17.13 -5.03
CA PHE A 203 -5.13 17.46 -5.25
C PHE A 203 -4.91 18.55 -6.32
N ALA A 204 -5.78 18.63 -7.32
CA ALA A 204 -5.72 19.69 -8.34
C ALA A 204 -5.81 21.12 -7.78
N LYS A 205 -6.27 21.29 -6.54
CA LYS A 205 -6.33 22.57 -5.82
C LYS A 205 -5.21 22.77 -4.80
N ALA A 206 -4.29 21.81 -4.67
CA ALA A 206 -3.24 21.85 -3.67
C ALA A 206 -2.24 22.98 -3.97
N SER A 207 -1.99 23.83 -2.97
CA SER A 207 -0.90 24.81 -3.02
C SER A 207 0.46 24.12 -2.92
N PHE A 208 1.54 24.86 -3.19
CA PHE A 208 2.89 24.37 -2.97
C PHE A 208 3.12 23.93 -1.50
N LYS A 209 2.59 24.69 -0.54
CA LYS A 209 2.68 24.37 0.90
C LYS A 209 1.94 23.08 1.24
N ASP A 210 0.78 22.83 0.63
CA ASP A 210 -0.01 21.62 0.86
C ASP A 210 0.70 20.37 0.31
N GLN A 211 1.36 20.51 -0.84
CA GLN A 211 2.18 19.44 -1.39
C GLN A 211 3.35 19.09 -0.45
N LEU A 212 4.04 20.09 0.10
CA LEU A 212 5.08 19.84 1.11
C LEU A 212 4.53 19.19 2.37
N ALA A 213 3.35 19.64 2.83
CA ALA A 213 2.64 19.03 3.95
C ALA A 213 2.24 17.58 3.68
N TYR A 214 1.90 17.25 2.43
CA TYR A 214 1.58 15.88 2.07
C TYR A 214 2.82 14.97 2.10
N ILE A 215 3.98 15.45 1.63
CA ILE A 215 5.27 14.74 1.79
C ILE A 215 5.56 14.51 3.27
N GLN A 216 5.41 15.54 4.10
CA GLN A 216 5.60 15.44 5.54
C GLN A 216 4.68 14.39 6.17
N TRP A 217 3.39 14.42 5.84
CA TRP A 217 2.42 13.43 6.29
C TRP A 217 2.81 12.03 5.82
N GLU A 218 3.20 11.86 4.55
CA GLU A 218 3.62 10.58 4.00
C GLU A 218 4.84 10.02 4.74
N LEU A 219 5.81 10.85 5.11
CA LEU A 219 7.02 10.42 5.80
C LEU A 219 6.86 10.19 7.31
N THR A 220 5.87 10.79 7.96
CA THR A 220 5.82 10.83 9.44
C THR A 220 4.54 10.32 10.07
N HIS A 221 3.42 10.36 9.37
CA HIS A 221 2.14 10.00 9.98
C HIS A 221 2.07 8.48 10.25
N PRO A 222 1.62 8.04 11.44
CA PRO A 222 1.55 6.62 11.79
C PRO A 222 0.72 5.78 10.81
N ASN A 223 -0.30 6.37 10.20
CA ASN A 223 -1.16 5.69 9.23
C ASN A 223 -0.68 5.84 7.78
N SER A 224 0.42 6.56 7.54
CA SER A 224 1.02 6.61 6.22
C SER A 224 1.68 5.28 5.86
N PRO A 225 1.50 4.77 4.63
CA PRO A 225 2.28 3.64 4.13
C PRO A 225 3.76 3.99 3.79
N TRP A 226 4.12 5.28 3.79
CA TRP A 226 5.48 5.79 3.51
C TRP A 226 6.25 6.19 4.78
N LYS A 227 5.66 6.00 5.97
CA LYS A 227 6.30 6.39 7.25
C LYS A 227 7.66 5.74 7.47
N ASP A 228 7.84 4.53 6.95
CA ASP A 228 9.09 3.77 7.04
C ASP A 228 10.20 4.45 6.22
N SER A 229 9.85 5.03 5.07
CA SER A 229 10.77 5.84 4.27
C SER A 229 11.27 7.05 5.06
N GLY A 230 10.39 7.67 5.86
CA GLY A 230 10.80 8.74 6.77
C GLY A 230 11.69 8.26 7.91
N ARG A 231 11.38 7.12 8.55
CA ARG A 231 12.26 6.52 9.58
C ARG A 231 13.64 6.17 9.03
N ILE A 232 13.72 5.70 7.79
CA ILE A 232 14.98 5.40 7.11
C ILE A 232 15.74 6.69 6.78
N LEU A 233 15.06 7.70 6.22
CA LEU A 233 15.66 9.00 5.91
C LEU A 233 16.28 9.65 7.15
N LYS A 234 15.66 9.50 8.33
CA LYS A 234 16.21 10.00 9.60
C LYS A 234 17.59 9.43 9.97
N ARG A 235 18.01 8.34 9.34
CA ARG A 235 19.34 7.71 9.54
C ARG A 235 20.43 8.32 8.65
N ALA A 236 20.07 9.20 7.71
CA ALA A 236 21.05 9.89 6.88
C ALA A 236 21.97 10.76 7.74
N GLY A 237 23.28 10.65 7.53
CA GLY A 237 24.28 11.47 8.20
C GLY A 237 24.71 12.70 7.41
N ASP A 238 24.38 12.76 6.11
CA ASP A 238 24.75 13.85 5.21
C ASP A 238 23.73 14.02 4.07
N ALA A 239 23.91 15.06 3.24
CA ALA A 239 22.98 15.37 2.16
C ALA A 239 23.00 14.32 1.03
N ALA A 240 24.11 13.61 0.85
CA ALA A 240 24.25 12.61 -0.19
C ALA A 240 23.48 11.32 0.16
N SER A 241 23.70 10.83 1.38
CA SER A 241 22.95 9.71 1.98
C SER A 241 21.46 10.05 2.11
N ALA A 242 21.11 11.27 2.51
CA ALA A 242 19.71 11.70 2.55
C ALA A 242 19.05 11.66 1.17
N ALA A 243 19.71 12.19 0.14
CA ALA A 243 19.19 12.16 -1.23
C ALA A 243 19.05 10.72 -1.75
N ALA A 244 20.03 9.86 -1.48
CA ALA A 244 19.99 8.45 -1.88
C ALA A 244 18.87 7.67 -1.16
N LEU A 245 18.72 7.85 0.15
CA LEU A 245 17.70 7.15 0.94
C LEU A 245 16.29 7.61 0.57
N PHE A 246 16.08 8.90 0.33
CA PHE A 246 14.80 9.41 -0.15
C PHE A 246 14.48 8.86 -1.55
N ASP A 247 15.45 8.85 -2.46
CA ASP A 247 15.28 8.26 -3.78
C ASP A 247 14.92 6.77 -3.72
N ILE A 248 15.64 5.98 -2.91
CA ILE A 248 15.43 4.52 -2.81
C ILE A 248 14.08 4.19 -2.15
N HIS A 249 13.72 4.88 -1.08
CA HIS A 249 12.60 4.47 -0.22
C HIS A 249 11.32 5.27 -0.44
N TYR A 250 11.42 6.53 -0.88
CA TYR A 250 10.26 7.39 -1.10
C TYR A 250 9.89 7.48 -2.59
N GLU A 251 10.81 7.93 -3.45
CA GLU A 251 10.55 8.06 -4.90
C GLU A 251 10.57 6.71 -5.63
N ARG A 252 11.41 5.79 -5.17
CA ARG A 252 11.62 4.44 -5.72
C ARG A 252 12.00 4.46 -7.21
N SER A 253 12.89 5.38 -7.61
CA SER A 253 13.32 5.52 -9.01
C SER A 253 14.23 4.37 -9.47
N SER A 254 14.51 4.31 -10.79
CA SER A 254 15.51 3.39 -11.38
C SER A 254 16.93 3.61 -10.83
N GLY A 255 17.21 4.77 -10.23
CA GLY A 255 18.51 5.18 -9.76
C GLY A 255 19.39 5.88 -10.80
N GLU A 256 18.96 5.96 -12.06
CA GLU A 256 19.70 6.63 -13.14
C GLU A 256 19.98 8.11 -12.82
N ALA A 257 19.04 8.79 -12.15
CA ALA A 257 19.18 10.18 -11.74
C ALA A 257 19.83 10.39 -10.36
N ARG A 258 20.32 9.33 -9.69
CA ARG A 258 20.80 9.42 -8.28
C ARG A 258 21.98 10.37 -8.11
N GLY A 259 22.89 10.41 -9.08
CA GLY A 259 23.99 11.38 -9.10
C GLY A 259 23.50 12.83 -9.12
N ALA A 260 22.51 13.14 -9.97
CA ALA A 260 21.91 14.46 -10.06
C ALA A 260 21.16 14.85 -8.78
N ARG A 261 20.40 13.92 -8.18
CA ARG A 261 19.69 14.13 -6.90
C ARG A 261 20.65 14.46 -5.76
N ILE A 262 21.79 13.76 -5.67
CA ILE A 262 22.85 14.03 -4.70
C ILE A 262 23.50 15.40 -4.96
N ALA A 263 23.78 15.74 -6.22
CA ALA A 263 24.35 17.05 -6.57
C ALA A 263 23.41 18.21 -6.21
N ASN A 264 22.11 18.03 -6.49
CA ASN A 264 21.05 18.97 -6.10
C ASN A 264 21.00 19.13 -4.57
N ALA A 265 20.95 18.03 -3.82
CA ALA A 265 20.90 18.07 -2.36
C ALA A 265 22.12 18.78 -1.75
N ARG A 266 23.34 18.48 -2.25
CA ARG A 266 24.54 19.20 -1.82
C ARG A 266 24.46 20.70 -2.13
N THR A 267 23.85 21.07 -3.26
CA THR A 267 23.67 22.47 -3.65
C THR A 267 22.66 23.20 -2.77
N ILE A 268 21.54 22.55 -2.42
CA ILE A 268 20.55 23.06 -1.47
C ILE A 268 21.20 23.29 -0.11
N LEU A 269 21.93 22.29 0.41
CA LEU A 269 22.60 22.41 1.71
C LEU A 269 23.65 23.54 1.71
N ARG A 270 24.47 23.68 0.66
CA ARG A 270 25.43 24.78 0.55
C ARG A 270 24.77 26.16 0.49
N ARG A 271 23.59 26.28 -0.15
CA ARG A 271 22.91 27.57 -0.33
C ARG A 271 22.16 28.02 0.92
N PHE A 272 21.51 27.09 1.61
CA PHE A 272 20.53 27.40 2.65
C PHE A 272 20.86 26.82 4.04
N GLY A 273 21.76 25.82 4.12
CA GLY A 273 22.23 25.28 5.40
C GLY A 273 23.15 26.26 6.14
N GLY A 274 23.21 26.12 7.47
CA GLY A 274 24.01 26.97 8.36
C GLY A 274 23.51 28.41 8.49
N LYS A 275 22.54 28.82 7.68
CA LYS A 275 21.83 30.10 7.83
C LYS A 275 20.65 29.82 8.75
N ALA A 276 20.59 30.43 9.93
CA ALA A 276 19.34 30.45 10.70
C ALA A 276 18.21 30.93 9.77
N ALA A 277 16.98 30.45 9.98
CA ALA A 277 15.82 31.14 9.41
C ALA A 277 15.96 32.60 9.86
N SER A 278 16.34 33.44 8.91
CA SER A 278 16.67 34.86 9.06
C SER A 278 15.64 35.64 8.32
#